data_AF-A0A812WQB0-F1
#
_entry.id   AF-A0A812WQB0-F1
#
_cell.length_a   1.000
_cell.length_b   1.000
_cell.length_c   1.000
_cell.angle_alpha   90.00
_cell.angle_beta   90.00
_cell.angle_gamma   90.00
#
_symmetry.space_group_name_H-M   'P 1'
#
loop_
_entity.id
_entity.type
_entity.pdbx_description
1 polymer ?
#
loop_
_entity_poly.entity_id
_entity_poly.type
_entity_poly.pdbx_seq_one_letter_code
_entity_poly.pdbx_strand_id
1 'polypeptide(L)'
;MTAAPEQVPVGCGLCSNPSALLACQRCKTTLFCDAVCQKRAWPVHKLNCETLEDRFAKYDKEQDQLEQEEIDRTCLHQREVEEAAAKEEEMAATLEAFFSRGTSKKKAESKRPDWLPRKEEVPEPEEELQQKAAPVQQSGKVTEGICRETC
;
A
#
# COMPACT_ATOMS: atom_id res chain seq x y z
N MET A 1 -5.17 -13.32 -20.10
CA MET A 1 -4.41 -13.43 -21.36
C MET A 1 -4.11 -12.01 -21.82
N THR A 2 -3.10 -11.39 -21.22
CA THR A 2 -2.75 -9.99 -21.49
C THR A 2 -1.71 -9.98 -22.60
N ALA A 3 -2.12 -9.46 -23.76
CA ALA A 3 -1.26 -9.30 -24.92
C ALA A 3 -0.07 -8.39 -24.59
N ALA A 4 1.13 -8.85 -24.91
CA ALA A 4 2.34 -8.04 -24.86
C ALA A 4 2.23 -6.91 -25.90
N PRO A 5 2.45 -5.64 -25.54
CA PRO A 5 2.59 -4.59 -26.55
C PRO A 5 3.93 -4.77 -27.26
N GLU A 6 3.91 -5.51 -28.37
CA GLU A 6 4.99 -5.58 -29.34
C GLU A 6 5.10 -4.24 -30.07
N GLN A 7 5.73 -3.25 -29.42
CA GLN A 7 6.12 -2.00 -30.06
C GLN A 7 7.59 -2.05 -30.41
N VAL A 8 7.90 -2.82 -31.45
CA VAL A 8 9.18 -2.70 -32.16
C VAL A 8 9.16 -1.38 -32.92
N PRO A 9 10.23 -0.56 -32.91
CA PRO A 9 10.27 0.69 -33.68
C PRO A 9 10.10 0.36 -35.17
N VAL A 10 8.90 0.61 -35.71
CA VAL A 10 8.53 0.30 -37.09
C VAL A 10 9.05 1.40 -38.02
N GLY A 11 10.37 1.55 -38.11
CA GLY A 11 11.01 2.32 -39.17
C GLY A 11 12.06 3.36 -38.74
N CYS A 12 12.55 4.07 -39.75
CA CYS A 12 13.66 5.01 -39.64
C CYS A 12 13.27 6.24 -38.82
N GLY A 13 14.09 6.60 -37.81
CA GLY A 13 13.89 7.78 -36.98
C GLY A 13 14.01 9.14 -37.70
N LEU A 14 14.31 9.15 -39.02
CA LEU A 14 14.36 10.36 -39.83
C LEU A 14 13.28 10.40 -40.92
N CYS A 15 13.20 9.34 -41.74
CA CYS A 15 12.34 9.29 -42.92
C CYS A 15 11.14 8.34 -42.76
N SER A 16 10.98 7.71 -41.58
CA SER A 16 9.88 6.80 -41.25
C SER A 16 9.74 5.60 -42.18
N ASN A 17 10.77 5.27 -42.97
CA ASN A 17 10.77 4.08 -43.81
C ASN A 17 10.81 2.82 -42.93
N PRO A 18 9.85 1.88 -43.08
CA PRO A 18 9.79 0.66 -42.27
C PRO A 18 10.97 -0.30 -42.52
N SER A 19 11.70 -0.15 -43.63
CA SER A 19 12.86 -1.01 -43.95
C SER A 19 14.15 -0.60 -43.23
N ALA A 20 14.06 0.09 -42.10
CA ALA A 20 15.20 0.53 -41.32
C ALA A 20 15.80 -0.64 -40.53
N LEU A 21 17.06 -0.99 -40.81
CA LEU A 21 17.75 -2.11 -40.16
C LEU A 21 18.93 -1.65 -39.29
N LEU A 22 19.39 -0.40 -39.47
CA LEU A 22 20.56 0.10 -38.76
C LEU A 22 20.15 0.66 -37.39
N ALA A 23 20.38 -0.11 -36.33
CA ALA A 23 20.19 0.37 -34.97
C ALA A 23 21.29 1.37 -34.55
N CYS A 24 20.91 2.37 -33.75
CA CYS A 24 21.88 3.22 -33.08
C CYS A 24 22.77 2.38 -32.14
N GLN A 25 24.09 2.47 -32.29
CA GLN A 25 25.03 1.66 -31.51
C GLN A 25 25.02 1.96 -30.01
N ARG A 26 24.60 3.17 -29.63
CA ARG A 26 24.58 3.63 -28.24
C ARG A 26 23.31 3.19 -27.51
N CYS A 27 22.15 3.62 -28.00
CA CYS A 27 20.88 3.33 -27.32
C CYS A 27 20.23 2.02 -27.78
N LYS A 28 20.54 1.52 -28.98
CA LYS A 28 19.91 0.34 -29.61
C LYS A 28 18.37 0.39 -29.73
N THR A 29 17.76 1.54 -29.44
CA THR A 29 16.29 1.73 -29.42
C THR A 29 15.75 2.38 -30.69
N THR A 30 16.55 3.16 -31.42
CA THR A 30 16.13 3.82 -32.66
C THR A 30 16.80 3.17 -33.87
N LEU A 31 16.01 2.90 -34.91
CA LEU A 31 16.48 2.35 -36.18
C LEU A 31 16.62 3.46 -37.23
N PHE A 32 17.55 3.28 -38.15
CA PHE A 32 17.80 4.13 -39.31
C PHE A 32 17.92 3.27 -40.56
N CYS A 33 17.67 3.85 -41.73
CA CYS A 33 17.94 3.18 -43.00
C CYS A 33 19.44 2.93 -43.18
N ASP A 34 20.24 3.95 -42.84
CA ASP A 34 21.67 4.00 -43.14
C ASP A 34 22.35 5.10 -42.29
N ALA A 35 23.69 5.18 -42.40
CA ALA A 35 24.48 6.12 -41.63
C ALA A 35 24.20 7.60 -41.98
N VAL A 36 23.70 7.91 -43.18
CA VAL A 36 23.32 9.29 -43.55
C VAL A 36 22.07 9.70 -42.79
N CYS A 37 21.06 8.82 -42.73
CA CYS A 37 19.86 9.07 -41.93
C CYS A 37 20.19 9.24 -40.44
N GLN A 38 21.08 8.40 -39.88
CA GLN A 38 21.52 8.53 -38.50
C GLN A 38 22.21 9.88 -38.23
N LYS A 39 23.16 10.29 -39.08
CA LYS A 39 23.89 11.57 -38.90
C LYS A 39 22.97 12.79 -39.02
N ARG A 40 22.01 12.75 -39.94
CA ARG A 40 21.02 13.83 -40.10
C ARG A 40 20.05 13.91 -38.91
N ALA A 41 19.64 12.77 -38.37
CA ALA A 41 18.79 12.72 -37.17
C ALA A 41 19.55 13.02 -35.86
N TRP A 42 20.89 12.92 -35.86
CA TRP A 42 21.72 13.04 -34.66
C TRP A 42 21.49 14.29 -33.80
N PRO A 43 21.32 15.51 -34.35
CA PRO A 43 21.09 16.71 -33.54
C PRO A 43 19.86 16.62 -32.63
N VAL A 44 18.83 15.91 -33.07
CA VAL A 44 17.60 15.67 -32.32
C VAL A 44 17.72 14.39 -31.49
N HIS A 45 18.22 13.31 -32.10
CA HIS A 45 18.34 12.00 -31.45
C HIS A 45 19.25 12.04 -30.21
N LYS A 46 20.36 12.81 -30.23
CA LYS A 46 21.33 12.86 -29.11
C LYS A 46 20.71 13.32 -27.79
N LEU A 47 19.64 14.11 -27.82
CA LEU A 47 18.97 14.61 -26.62
C LEU A 47 18.22 13.48 -25.89
N ASN A 48 17.77 12.48 -26.65
CA ASN A 48 16.97 11.36 -26.16
C ASN A 48 17.71 10.02 -26.37
N CYS A 49 19.01 10.07 -26.72
CA CYS A 49 19.85 8.90 -26.94
C CYS A 49 20.35 8.39 -25.58
N GLU A 50 19.45 7.70 -24.88
CA GLU A 50 19.73 7.08 -23.60
C GLU A 50 20.14 5.62 -23.80
N THR A 51 21.20 5.17 -23.14
CA THR A 51 21.57 3.75 -23.17
C THR A 51 20.54 2.93 -22.41
N LEU A 52 20.43 1.64 -22.71
CA LEU A 52 19.59 0.76 -21.90
C LEU A 52 20.04 0.77 -20.43
N GLU A 53 21.36 0.83 -20.19
CA GLU A 53 21.94 0.91 -18.84
C GLU A 53 21.49 2.16 -18.09
N ASP A 54 21.53 3.34 -18.73
CA ASP A 54 21.04 4.59 -18.14
C ASP A 54 19.55 4.50 -17.78
N ARG A 55 18.75 3.87 -18.65
CA ARG A 55 17.32 3.70 -18.43
C ARG A 55 17.06 2.75 -17.25
N PHE A 56 17.74 1.61 -17.18
CA PHE A 56 17.60 0.67 -16.07
C PHE A 56 18.05 1.31 -14.75
N ALA A 57 19.17 2.03 -14.75
CA ALA A 57 19.66 2.72 -13.56
C ALA A 57 18.68 3.78 -13.02
N LYS A 58 17.83 4.36 -13.86
CA LYS A 58 16.75 5.26 -13.41
C LYS A 58 15.61 4.49 -12.75
N TYR A 59 15.21 3.35 -13.33
CA TYR A 59 14.17 2.50 -12.76
C TYR A 59 14.58 1.94 -11.40
N ASP A 60 15.81 1.44 -11.25
CA ASP A 60 16.30 0.92 -9.97
C ASP A 60 16.25 2.00 -8.89
N LYS A 61 16.72 3.21 -9.20
CA LYS A 61 16.66 4.36 -8.26
C LYS A 61 15.24 4.79 -7.90
N GLU A 62 14.31 4.72 -8.85
CA GLU A 62 12.90 5.06 -8.60
C GLU A 62 12.26 3.99 -7.70
N GLN A 63 12.56 2.72 -7.94
CA GLN A 63 12.09 1.61 -7.12
C GLN A 63 12.64 1.68 -5.68
N ASP A 64 13.93 1.95 -5.51
CA ASP A 64 14.55 2.15 -4.19
C ASP A 64 13.91 3.32 -3.43
N GLN A 65 13.59 4.42 -4.13
CA GLN A 65 12.91 5.57 -3.52
C GLN A 65 11.50 5.21 -3.04
N LEU A 66 10.73 4.49 -3.86
CA LEU A 66 9.38 4.05 -3.48
C LEU A 66 9.41 3.08 -2.29
N GLU A 67 10.39 2.16 -2.26
CA GLU A 67 10.59 1.24 -1.13
C GLU A 67 10.92 2.02 0.15
N GLN A 68 11.83 2.99 0.08
CA GLN A 68 12.17 3.84 1.23
C GLN A 68 10.96 4.63 1.73
N GLU A 69 10.15 5.20 0.84
CA GLU A 69 8.93 5.93 1.21
C GLU A 69 7.88 5.01 1.89
N GLU A 70 7.78 3.75 1.47
CA GLU A 70 6.91 2.76 2.09
C GLU A 70 7.40 2.36 3.50
N ILE A 71 8.71 2.16 3.64
CA ILE A 71 9.35 1.90 4.94
C ILE A 71 9.07 3.08 5.88
N ASP A 72 9.33 4.31 5.44
CA ASP A 72 9.12 5.52 6.25
C ASP A 72 7.67 5.67 6.69
N ARG A 73 6.71 5.43 5.78
CA ARG A 73 5.27 5.43 6.11
C ARG A 73 4.93 4.39 7.17
N THR A 74 5.48 3.19 7.04
CA THR A 74 5.23 2.08 7.96
C THR A 74 5.81 2.37 9.34
N CYS A 75 7.03 2.92 9.40
CA CYS A 75 7.66 3.34 10.66
C CYS A 75 6.87 4.44 11.37
N LEU A 76 6.36 5.43 10.64
CA LEU A 76 5.51 6.47 11.20
C LEU A 76 4.23 5.90 11.79
N HIS A 77 3.55 5.02 11.04
CA HIS A 77 2.32 4.37 11.51
C HIS A 77 2.57 3.53 12.77
N GLN A 78 3.65 2.76 12.81
CA GLN A 78 4.02 1.95 13.97
C GLN A 78 4.20 2.82 15.23
N ARG A 79 4.88 3.97 15.11
CA ARG A 79 5.07 4.91 16.23
C ARG A 79 3.75 5.49 16.73
N GLU A 80 2.83 5.84 15.83
CA GLU A 80 1.51 6.34 16.19
C GLU A 80 0.68 5.29 16.96
N VAL A 81 0.75 4.03 16.53
CA VAL A 81 0.09 2.90 17.22
C VAL A 81 0.68 2.70 18.62
N GLU A 82 2.00 2.75 18.77
CA GLU A 82 2.66 2.63 20.07
C GLU A 82 2.32 3.79 21.02
N GLU A 83 2.29 5.02 20.49
CA GLU A 83 1.88 6.20 21.27
C GLU A 83 0.41 6.12 21.69
N ALA A 84 -0.48 5.67 20.78
CA ALA A 84 -1.88 5.45 21.10
C ALA A 84 -2.05 4.38 22.18
N ALA A 85 -1.32 3.26 22.08
CA ALA A 85 -1.33 2.21 23.09
C ALA A 85 -0.85 2.71 24.46
N ALA A 86 0.22 3.52 24.51
CA ALA A 86 0.71 4.13 25.74
C ALA A 86 -0.32 5.09 26.37
N LYS A 87 -1.01 5.89 25.55
CA LYS A 87 -2.10 6.77 26.00
C LYS A 87 -3.31 5.99 26.50
N GLU A 88 -3.66 4.88 25.85
CA GLU A 88 -4.72 3.98 26.33
C GLU A 88 -4.35 3.36 27.68
N GLU A 89 -3.10 2.94 27.87
CA GLU A 89 -2.61 2.43 29.16
C GLU A 89 -2.66 3.52 30.25
N GLU A 90 -2.23 4.74 29.95
CA GLU A 90 -2.31 5.87 30.89
C GLU A 90 -3.77 6.21 31.25
N MET A 91 -4.66 6.22 30.25
CA MET A 91 -6.09 6.46 30.45
C MET A 91 -6.72 5.35 31.29
N ALA A 92 -6.39 4.07 31.02
CA ALA A 92 -6.85 2.94 31.80
C ALA A 92 -6.35 3.02 33.26
N ALA A 93 -5.07 3.34 33.47
CA ALA A 93 -4.51 3.54 34.80
C ALA A 93 -5.19 4.69 35.56
N THR A 94 -5.53 5.77 34.86
CA THR A 94 -6.27 6.92 35.43
C THR A 94 -7.68 6.52 35.84
N LEU A 95 -8.38 5.73 35.03
CA LEU A 95 -9.71 5.20 35.35
C LEU A 95 -9.65 4.26 36.56
N GLU A 96 -8.70 3.33 36.61
CA GLU A 96 -8.49 2.41 37.74
C GLU A 96 -8.22 3.17 39.06
N ALA A 97 -7.39 4.22 39.01
CA ALA A 97 -7.11 5.07 40.16
C ALA A 97 -8.37 5.83 40.63
N PHE A 98 -9.22 6.27 39.71
CA PHE A 98 -10.49 6.93 40.03
C PHE A 98 -11.48 5.96 40.70
N PHE A 99 -11.69 4.76 40.13
CA PHE A 99 -12.60 3.75 40.70
C PHE A 99 -12.15 3.28 42.08
N SER A 100 -10.84 3.17 42.32
CA SER A 100 -10.28 2.81 43.62
C SER A 100 -10.65 3.81 44.74
N ARG A 101 -10.87 5.10 44.43
CA ARG A 101 -11.26 6.14 45.41
C ARG A 101 -12.76 6.16 45.74
N GLY A 102 -13.61 5.66 44.84
CA GLY A 102 -15.07 5.76 44.94
C GLY A 102 -15.75 4.80 45.94
N THR A 103 -15.00 3.86 46.53
CA THR A 103 -15.57 2.80 47.38
C THR A 103 -15.61 3.14 48.88
N SER A 104 -15.69 4.42 49.24
CA SER A 104 -15.98 4.81 50.63
C SER A 104 -17.47 4.60 50.93
N LYS A 105 -17.78 3.41 51.45
CA LYS A 105 -19.05 2.96 52.05
C LYS A 105 -19.75 4.07 52.85
N LYS A 106 -20.55 4.92 52.20
CA LYS A 106 -21.71 5.55 52.83
C LYS A 106 -22.86 4.60 52.60
N LYS A 107 -23.23 3.88 53.65
CA LYS A 107 -24.43 3.06 53.77
C LYS A 107 -25.65 3.98 53.69
N ALA A 108 -25.94 4.51 52.50
CA ALA A 108 -27.18 5.20 52.22
C ALA A 108 -28.19 4.12 51.84
N GLU A 109 -29.18 3.96 52.70
CA GLU A 109 -30.34 3.11 52.51
C GLU A 109 -31.00 3.46 51.16
N SER A 110 -30.74 2.64 50.14
CA SER A 110 -31.30 2.80 48.79
C SER A 110 -32.77 2.44 48.86
N LYS A 111 -33.59 3.42 49.21
CA LYS A 111 -35.03 3.35 49.07
C LYS A 111 -35.30 3.45 47.57
N ARG A 112 -35.72 2.34 46.97
CA ARG A 112 -36.16 2.30 45.57
C ARG A 112 -37.12 3.47 45.34
N PRO A 113 -36.85 4.37 44.38
CA PRO A 113 -37.80 5.40 44.02
C PRO A 113 -39.10 4.73 43.56
N ASP A 114 -40.22 5.15 44.14
CA ASP A 114 -41.55 4.56 43.95
C ASP A 114 -42.01 4.55 42.47
N TRP A 115 -41.38 5.38 41.63
CA TRP A 115 -41.69 5.48 40.21
C TRP A 115 -41.02 4.43 39.32
N LEU A 116 -40.13 3.57 39.84
CA LEU A 116 -39.53 2.51 39.02
C LEU A 116 -40.56 1.39 38.74
N PRO A 117 -40.97 1.18 37.49
CA PRO A 117 -41.89 0.10 37.14
C PRO A 117 -41.28 -1.26 37.51
N ARG A 118 -42.14 -2.14 38.01
CA ARG A 118 -41.79 -3.54 38.31
C ARG A 118 -41.26 -4.16 37.02
N LYS A 119 -40.10 -4.82 37.09
CA LYS A 119 -39.51 -5.58 35.98
C LYS A 119 -40.57 -6.58 35.50
N GLU A 120 -41.24 -6.28 34.39
CA GLU A 120 -41.97 -7.29 33.64
C GLU A 120 -40.93 -8.15 32.95
N GLU A 121 -41.02 -9.46 33.19
CA GLU A 121 -40.26 -10.48 32.50
C GLU A 121 -40.69 -10.44 31.04
N VAL A 122 -39.85 -9.82 30.21
CA VAL A 122 -40.02 -9.84 28.76
C VAL A 122 -39.76 -11.27 28.31
N PRO A 123 -40.73 -11.97 27.68
CA PRO A 123 -40.51 -13.31 27.17
C PRO A 123 -39.43 -13.28 26.08
N GLU A 124 -38.51 -14.24 26.20
CA GLU A 124 -37.43 -14.50 25.27
C GLU A 124 -38.02 -14.73 23.87
N PRO A 125 -37.61 -13.97 22.82
CA PRO A 125 -38.02 -14.28 21.47
C PRO A 125 -37.25 -15.51 20.98
N GLU A 126 -38.01 -16.61 20.89
CA GLU A 126 -37.65 -17.87 20.28
C GLU A 126 -37.35 -17.67 18.78
N GLU A 127 -36.13 -18.04 18.39
CA GLU A 127 -35.75 -18.75 17.16
C GLU A 127 -36.55 -18.46 15.86
N GLU A 128 -35.98 -17.67 14.93
CA GLU A 128 -35.94 -18.03 13.49
C GLU A 128 -35.14 -16.97 12.69
N LEU A 129 -34.02 -17.37 12.09
CA LEU A 129 -33.91 -17.46 10.62
C LEU A 129 -32.44 -17.68 10.23
N GLN A 130 -32.10 -18.96 10.03
CA GLN A 130 -31.04 -19.36 9.10
C GLN A 130 -31.25 -18.68 7.75
N GLN A 131 -30.25 -17.95 7.24
CA GLN A 131 -30.02 -17.88 5.79
C GLN A 131 -28.61 -17.40 5.40
N LYS A 132 -27.76 -18.39 5.09
CA LYS A 132 -26.86 -18.46 3.91
C LYS A 132 -25.82 -17.35 3.73
N ALA A 133 -24.61 -17.59 4.23
CA ALA A 133 -23.37 -17.03 3.65
C ALA A 133 -22.54 -18.16 3.05
N ALA A 134 -22.27 -18.07 1.75
CA ALA A 134 -21.38 -18.98 1.02
C ALA A 134 -19.91 -18.66 1.36
N PRO A 135 -19.01 -19.66 1.39
CA PRO A 135 -17.59 -19.40 1.56
C PRO A 135 -16.97 -18.89 0.25
N VAL A 136 -16.64 -17.60 0.20
CA VAL A 136 -15.71 -17.05 -0.80
C VAL A 136 -14.29 -17.43 -0.40
N GLN A 137 -13.61 -18.09 -1.34
CA GLN A 137 -12.23 -18.51 -1.25
C GLN A 137 -11.30 -17.31 -1.15
N GLN A 138 -10.46 -17.28 -0.12
CA GLN A 138 -9.25 -16.43 -0.10
C GLN A 138 -8.04 -17.34 0.03
N SER A 139 -7.39 -17.57 -1.10
CA SER A 139 -6.07 -18.18 -1.19
C SER A 139 -5.04 -17.18 -0.66
N GLY A 140 -4.80 -17.20 0.65
CA GLY A 140 -3.68 -16.51 1.28
C GLY A 140 -2.37 -17.18 0.89
N LYS A 141 -1.62 -16.55 -0.02
CA LYS A 141 -0.19 -16.83 -0.17
C LYS A 141 0.51 -16.20 1.03
N VAL A 142 1.04 -17.04 1.91
CA VAL A 142 1.95 -16.64 2.97
C VAL A 142 3.29 -16.29 2.31
N THR A 143 3.65 -15.01 2.31
CA THR A 143 5.05 -14.59 2.13
C THR A 143 5.59 -14.27 3.52
N GLU A 144 6.11 -15.31 4.18
CA GLU A 144 7.07 -15.14 5.28
C GLU A 144 8.33 -14.51 4.70
N GLY A 145 8.75 -13.37 5.26
CA GLY A 145 9.98 -12.74 4.83
C GLY A 145 10.15 -11.30 5.30
N ILE A 146 9.81 -10.99 6.55
CA ILE A 146 10.29 -9.75 7.18
C ILE A 146 11.40 -10.16 8.15
N CYS A 147 12.64 -10.10 7.63
CA CYS A 147 13.84 -10.19 8.45
C CYS A 147 13.84 -9.03 9.45
N ARG A 148 13.72 -9.38 10.73
CA ARG A 148 14.00 -8.48 11.85
C ARG A 148 15.50 -8.27 11.94
N GLU A 149 16.04 -7.30 11.23
CA GLU A 149 17.39 -6.78 11.52
C GLU A 149 17.38 -5.25 11.51
N THR A 150 17.22 -4.72 12.73
CA THR A 150 17.93 -3.57 13.29
C THR A 150 17.63 -2.17 12.76
N CYS A 151 17.00 -1.38 13.65
CA CYS A 151 17.15 0.06 13.77
C CYS A 151 18.17 0.33 14.88
#